data_AF-U7UU80-F1
#
_entry.id   AF-U7UU80-F1
#
_cell.length_a   1.000
_cell.length_b   1.000
_cell.length_c   1.000
_cell.angle_alpha   90.00
_cell.angle_beta   90.00
_cell.angle_gamma   90.00
#
_symmetry.space_group_name_H-M   'P 1'
#
loop_
_entity.id
_entity.type
_entity.pdbx_description
1 polymer ?
#
loop_
_entity_poly.entity_id
_entity_poly.type
_entity_poly.pdbx_seq_one_letter_code
_entity_poly.pdbx_strand_id
1 'polypeptide(L)'
;MESNVKISFIDADSPVNLKMQKITIKGTTYYYMDYDKSTYEIIKNLKKALVTSYEDGREKFEAKDAKFVNLDEALNKKVIAIELEGEK
;
A
#
# COMPACT_ATOMS: atom_id res chain seq x y z
N MET A 1 3.12 -17.72 -4.67
CA MET A 1 2.68 -16.68 -5.61
C MET A 1 2.78 -15.36 -4.87
N GLU A 2 3.69 -14.48 -5.24
CA GLU A 2 3.75 -13.15 -4.64
C GLU A 2 2.55 -12.35 -5.13
N SER A 3 1.56 -12.19 -4.25
CA SER A 3 0.38 -11.36 -4.53
C SER A 3 0.79 -9.90 -4.57
N ASN A 4 1.18 -9.43 -5.76
CA ASN A 4 1.42 -8.02 -6.01
C ASN A 4 0.06 -7.31 -6.03
N VAL A 5 -0.16 -6.41 -5.07
CA VAL A 5 -1.38 -5.61 -5.00
C VAL A 5 -1.10 -4.24 -5.61
N LYS A 6 -2.03 -3.77 -6.44
CA LYS A 6 -1.96 -2.42 -6.99
C LYS A 6 -2.74 -1.49 -6.07
N ILE A 7 -2.08 -0.44 -5.60
CA ILE A 7 -2.65 0.54 -4.69
C ILE A 7 -2.59 1.90 -5.37
N SER A 8 -3.76 2.50 -5.57
CA SER A 8 -3.90 3.77 -6.29
C SER A 8 -4.40 4.84 -5.32
N PHE A 9 -3.67 5.93 -5.13
CA PHE A 9 -4.14 6.99 -4.25
C PHE A 9 -5.03 7.99 -4.99
N ILE A 10 -6.19 8.31 -4.41
CA ILE A 10 -7.34 8.91 -5.11
C ILE A 10 -7.38 10.44 -4.99
N ASP A 11 -6.70 11.00 -3.98
CA ASP A 11 -6.77 12.42 -3.60
C ASP A 11 -5.60 13.25 -4.17
N ALA A 12 -4.86 12.69 -5.13
CA ALA A 12 -3.84 13.43 -5.87
C ALA A 12 -4.45 13.95 -7.18
N ASP A 13 -4.08 15.18 -7.59
CA ASP A 13 -4.45 15.75 -8.91
C ASP A 13 -4.10 14.83 -10.08
N SER A 14 -3.23 13.84 -9.85
CA SER A 14 -3.00 12.70 -10.73
C SER A 14 -2.96 11.40 -9.90
N PRO A 15 -3.80 10.40 -10.20
CA PRO A 15 -3.83 9.16 -9.44
C PRO A 15 -2.49 8.43 -9.55
N VAL A 16 -1.82 8.25 -8.41
CA VAL A 16 -0.54 7.53 -8.33
C VAL A 16 -0.82 6.06 -8.13
N ASN A 17 -0.36 5.24 -9.07
CA ASN A 17 -0.48 3.79 -9.02
C ASN A 17 0.81 3.18 -8.51
N LEU A 18 0.78 2.58 -7.32
CA LEU A 18 1.91 1.89 -6.72
C LEU A 18 1.72 0.39 -6.76
N LYS A 19 2.78 -0.32 -7.13
CA LYS A 19 2.86 -1.77 -7.00
C LYS A 19 3.52 -2.07 -5.66
N MET A 20 2.76 -2.62 -4.72
CA MET A 20 3.22 -2.88 -3.37
C MET A 20 3.19 -4.38 -3.09
N GLN A 21 4.17 -4.84 -2.31
CA GLN A 21 4.25 -6.21 -1.80
C GLN A 21 3.45 -6.30 -0.50
N LYS A 22 2.65 -7.37 -0.37
CA LYS A 22 1.90 -7.66 0.85
C LYS A 22 2.78 -8.42 1.85
N ILE A 23 2.77 -8.01 3.11
CA ILE A 23 3.40 -8.71 4.23
C ILE A 23 2.49 -8.71 5.45
N THR A 24 2.49 -9.79 6.22
CA THR A 24 1.76 -9.87 7.50
C THR A 24 2.76 -9.96 8.64
N ILE A 25 2.70 -9.00 9.58
CA ILE A 25 3.57 -8.94 10.75
C ILE A 25 2.68 -8.92 11.99
N LYS A 26 2.85 -9.90 12.89
CA LYS A 26 2.08 -10.02 14.15
C LYS A 26 0.56 -9.94 13.97
N GLY A 27 0.04 -10.47 12.86
CA GLY A 27 -1.40 -10.48 12.57
C GLY A 27 -1.95 -9.17 12.00
N THR A 28 -1.08 -8.22 11.62
CA THR A 28 -1.46 -7.03 10.84
C THR A 28 -0.90 -7.15 9.44
N THR A 29 -1.73 -6.87 8.44
CA THR A 29 -1.31 -6.84 7.04
C THR A 29 -0.83 -5.45 6.66
N TYR A 30 0.34 -5.39 6.04
CA TYR A 30 0.97 -4.20 5.51
C TYR A 30 1.27 -4.38 4.03
N TYR A 31 1.26 -3.25 3.32
CA TYR A 31 1.67 -3.15 1.93
C TYR A 31 2.90 -2.27 1.88
N TYR A 32 3.97 -2.77 1.29
CA TYR A 32 5.23 -2.03 1.25
C TYR A 32 5.86 -2.04 -0.14
N MET A 33 6.72 -1.06 -0.38
CA MET A 33 7.61 -0.99 -1.54
C MET A 33 8.92 -0.35 -1.13
N ASP A 34 9.95 -0.50 -1.96
CA ASP A 34 11.21 0.17 -1.71
C ASP A 34 11.02 1.69 -1.69
N TYR A 35 11.76 2.36 -0.81
CA TYR A 35 11.61 3.79 -0.63
C TYR A 35 12.06 4.55 -1.87
N ASP A 36 11.13 5.32 -2.44
CA ASP A 36 11.41 6.34 -3.45
C ASP A 36 10.97 7.71 -2.92
N LYS A 37 11.91 8.67 -2.89
CA LYS A 37 11.67 9.98 -2.28
C LYS A 37 10.55 10.74 -2.99
N SER A 38 10.51 10.69 -4.33
CA SER A 38 9.51 11.40 -5.13
C SER A 38 8.12 10.82 -4.87
N THR A 39 8.01 9.49 -4.90
CA THR A 39 6.79 8.76 -4.56
C THR A 39 6.32 9.11 -3.15
N TYR A 40 7.21 9.04 -2.16
CA TYR A 40 6.90 9.35 -0.77
C TYR A 40 6.33 10.77 -0.60
N GLU A 41 6.95 11.78 -1.21
CA GLU A 41 6.49 13.16 -1.10
C GLU A 41 5.07 13.36 -1.69
N ILE A 42 4.71 12.60 -2.72
CA ILE A 42 3.37 12.66 -3.32
C ILE A 42 2.33 11.98 -2.41
N ILE A 43 2.68 10.82 -1.85
CA ILE A 43 1.68 9.97 -1.19
C ILE A 43 1.58 10.18 0.33
N LYS A 44 2.59 10.73 1.00
CA LYS A 44 2.64 10.85 2.48
C LYS A 44 1.44 11.56 3.10
N ASN A 45 0.77 12.43 2.35
CA ASN A 45 -0.40 13.18 2.79
C ASN A 45 -1.73 12.52 2.37
N LEU A 46 -1.68 11.52 1.50
CA LEU A 46 -2.86 10.85 0.97
C LEU A 46 -3.39 9.86 1.99
N LYS A 47 -4.65 10.03 2.37
CA LYS A 47 -5.32 9.21 3.39
C LYS A 47 -6.18 8.11 2.83
N LYS A 48 -6.52 8.17 1.54
CA LYS A 48 -7.38 7.18 0.87
C LYS A 48 -6.64 6.49 -0.25
N ALA A 49 -6.75 5.18 -0.27
CA ALA A 49 -6.19 4.32 -1.30
C ALA A 49 -7.30 3.46 -1.90
N LEU A 50 -7.30 3.37 -3.23
CA LEU A 50 -8.05 2.39 -4.00
C LEU A 50 -7.17 1.16 -4.20
N VAL A 51 -7.56 0.07 -3.57
CA VAL A 51 -6.90 -1.22 -3.66
C VAL A 51 -7.50 -2.00 -4.81
N THR A 52 -6.67 -2.45 -5.73
CA THR A 52 -7.06 -3.37 -6.79
C THR A 52 -6.46 -4.74 -6.50
N SER A 53 -7.33 -5.72 -6.25
CA SER A 53 -6.97 -7.12 -6.06
C SER A 53 -7.64 -8.00 -7.13
N TYR A 54 -7.04 -9.17 -7.38
CA TYR A 54 -7.61 -10.20 -8.26
C TYR A 54 -8.04 -11.37 -7.39
N GLU A 55 -9.34 -11.62 -7.33
CA GLU A 55 -9.95 -12.73 -6.58
C GLU A 55 -10.94 -13.44 -7.51
N ASP A 56 -10.89 -14.77 -7.57
CA ASP A 56 -11.77 -15.60 -8.42
C ASP A 56 -11.86 -15.19 -9.90
N GLY A 57 -10.75 -14.69 -10.46
CA GLY A 57 -10.68 -14.25 -11.85
C GLY A 57 -11.39 -12.93 -12.14
N ARG A 58 -11.79 -12.18 -11.10
CA ARG A 58 -12.40 -10.85 -11.22
C ARG A 58 -11.53 -9.79 -10.55
N GLU A 59 -11.48 -8.61 -11.13
CA GLU A 59 -10.90 -7.44 -10.49
C GLU A 59 -11.86 -6.91 -9.43
N LYS A 60 -11.33 -6.73 -8.22
CA LYS A 60 -12.05 -6.10 -7.11
C LYS A 60 -11.38 -4.77 -6.78
N PHE A 61 -12.20 -3.74 -6.60
CA PHE A 61 -11.77 -2.39 -6.26
C PHE A 61 -12.35 -2.01 -4.89
N GLU A 62 -11.48 -1.70 -3.94
CA GLU A 62 -11.90 -1.29 -2.59
C GLU A 62 -11.21 0.01 -2.21
N ALA A 63 -12.00 1.04 -1.91
CA ALA A 63 -11.48 2.27 -1.31
C ALA A 63 -11.32 2.04 0.19
N LYS A 64 -10.08 2.16 0.69
CA LYS A 64 -9.73 1.99 2.10
C LYS A 64 -8.95 3.19 2.59
N ASP A 65 -9.10 3.51 3.87
CA ASP A 65 -8.21 4.45 4.53
C ASP A 65 -6.81 3.83 4.65
N ALA A 66 -5.79 4.62 4.32
CA ALA A 66 -4.40 4.24 4.27
C ALA A 66 -3.62 5.02 5.33
N LYS A 67 -2.83 4.29 6.11
CA LYS A 67 -1.97 4.85 7.16
C LYS A 67 -0.53 4.47 6.90
N PHE A 68 0.34 5.47 6.79
CA PHE A 68 1.78 5.23 6.69
C PHE A 68 2.34 4.70 8.00
N VAL A 69 3.16 3.67 7.88
CA VAL A 69 3.86 3.03 8.98
C VAL A 69 5.34 2.89 8.62
N ASN A 70 6.19 2.90 9.64
CA ASN A 70 7.61 2.63 9.46
C ASN A 70 7.86 1.12 9.66
N LEU A 71 8.30 0.45 8.60
CA LEU A 71 8.73 -0.96 8.65
C LEU A 71 10.23 -1.13 8.39
N ASP A 72 11.00 -0.04 8.45
CA ASP A 72 12.43 -0.05 8.11
C ASP A 72 13.22 -1.01 9.01
N GLU A 73 12.93 -0.99 10.31
CA GLU A 73 13.56 -1.88 11.29
C GLU A 73 13.08 -3.32 11.13
N ALA A 74 11.79 -3.51 10.84
CA ALA A 74 11.19 -4.85 10.68
C ALA A 74 11.71 -5.56 9.42
N LEU A 75 12.00 -4.81 8.37
CA LEU A 75 12.47 -5.33 7.08
C LEU A 75 13.98 -5.14 6.85
N ASN A 76 14.67 -4.50 7.79
CA ASN A 76 16.08 -4.13 7.70
C ASN A 76 16.45 -3.43 6.38
N LYS A 77 15.55 -2.57 5.87
CA LYS A 77 15.73 -1.76 4.66
C LYS A 77 14.74 -0.60 4.63
N LYS A 78 15.07 0.51 3.96
CA LYS A 78 14.14 1.64 3.83
C LYS A 78 12.97 1.31 2.92
N VAL A 79 11.75 1.44 3.44
CA VAL A 79 10.53 1.17 2.68
C VAL A 79 9.51 2.28 2.86
N ILE A 80 8.61 2.36 1.90
CA ILE A 80 7.31 3.00 2.10
C ILE A 80 6.36 1.85 2.47
N ALA A 81 5.79 1.89 3.67
CA ALA A 81 4.81 0.91 4.10
C ALA A 81 3.50 1.59 4.50
N ILE A 82 2.39 0.96 4.14
CA ILE A 82 1.05 1.39 4.50
C ILE A 82 0.27 0.23 5.12
N GLU A 83 -0.53 0.58 6.12
CA GLU A 83 -1.59 -0.24 6.68
C GLU A 83 -2.91 0.24 6.07
N LEU A 84 -3.75 -0.70 5.65
CA LEU A 84 -5.08 -0.39 5.13
C LEU A 84 -6.13 -0.75 6.17
N GLU A 85 -7.06 0.16 6.45
CA GLU A 85 -8.11 -0.08 7.43
C GLU A 85 -8.98 -1.29 7.03
N GLY A 86 -9.32 -2.14 8.01
CA GLY A 86 -10.14 -3.33 7.80
C GLY A 86 -9.37 -4.58 7.31
N GLU A 87 -8.05 -4.49 7.10
CA GLU A 87 -7.21 -5.67 6.86
C GLU A 87 -6.59 -6.19 8.16
N LYS A 88 -7.24 -7.19 8.77
CA LYS A 88 -6.70 -7.97 9.89
C LYS A 88 -6.47 -9.41 9.44
#